data_AF-A0A1V4MHZ3-F1
#
_entry.id   AF-A0A1V4MHZ3-F1
#
_cell.length_a   1.000
_cell.length_b   1.000
_cell.length_c   1.000
_cell.angle_alpha   90.00
_cell.angle_beta   90.00
_cell.angle_gamma   90.00
#
_symmetry.space_group_name_H-M   'P 1'
#
loop_
_entity.id
_entity.type
_entity.pdbx_description
1 polymer ?
#
loop_
_entity_poly.entity_id
_entity_poly.type
_entity_poly.pdbx_seq_one_letter_code
_entity_poly.pdbx_strand_id
1 'polypeptide(L)'
;MQSFDLEYTGEQDVFYNYCLWEYEPPVPAAGKLRSVNLLKNSFDVLGADGAMHELVDDLRRGIGPGNTVWGVKKVGDFMGWEYYFYDYRRLERERSLSKVLKVMAPRVRARIAPNENIPYFMFSLDVDDALLNGVRDLDCAHIYIGNPGSTVSSGICYAQTDEGMKLENFYFFFHPADQMDEIDAKVLCSTQIDGTKIPRDAVLRPELRDCSTICCANKQHSDCIYFSGITIDQFLFFLRWMRYPAPLVAFVEEQYFRLDHLLFDVGFDYRMENDRLAVLKSGYYGNF
;
A
#
# COMPACT_ATOMS: atom_id res chain seq x y z
N MET A 1 9.27 -2.39 24.74
CA MET A 1 10.63 -1.84 24.52
C MET A 1 10.91 -2.10 23.05
N GLN A 2 11.16 -1.07 22.24
CA GLN A 2 11.41 -1.23 20.79
C GLN A 2 12.64 -2.12 20.56
N SER A 3 12.54 -3.10 19.64
CA SER A 3 13.65 -4.02 19.31
C SER A 3 14.52 -3.56 18.16
N PHE A 4 14.17 -2.46 17.48
CA PHE A 4 14.89 -1.95 16.32
C PHE A 4 15.39 -0.52 16.52
N ASP A 5 16.49 -0.20 15.83
CA ASP A 5 17.01 1.16 15.74
C ASP A 5 16.14 2.02 14.82
N LEU A 6 15.77 3.20 15.32
CA LEU A 6 15.02 4.18 14.55
C LEU A 6 15.86 4.73 13.40
N GLU A 7 15.24 4.84 12.22
CA GLU A 7 15.87 5.43 11.03
C GLU A 7 15.44 6.88 10.82
N TYR A 8 16.41 7.71 10.45
CA TYR A 8 16.24 9.16 10.36
C TYR A 8 16.42 9.65 8.93
N THR A 9 15.71 10.71 8.58
CA THR A 9 15.81 11.38 7.30
C THR A 9 17.06 12.24 7.20
N GLY A 10 17.70 12.22 6.02
CA GLY A 10 18.81 13.11 5.66
C GLY A 10 18.35 14.33 4.84
N GLU A 11 19.27 15.25 4.56
CA GLU A 11 18.99 16.44 3.71
C GLU A 11 18.74 16.11 2.24
N GLN A 12 19.22 14.95 1.78
CA GLN A 12 19.11 14.48 0.39
C GLN A 12 18.02 13.43 0.20
N ASP A 13 17.25 13.12 1.24
CA ASP A 13 16.16 12.15 1.13
C ASP A 13 15.05 12.71 0.23
N VAL A 14 14.57 11.87 -0.68
CA VAL A 14 13.43 12.17 -1.55
C VAL A 14 12.20 11.47 -0.98
N PHE A 15 11.05 12.15 -1.07
CA PHE A 15 9.80 11.68 -0.48
C PHE A 15 8.84 11.22 -1.57
N TYR A 16 8.25 10.05 -1.35
CA TYR A 16 7.40 9.37 -2.31
C TYR A 16 6.10 8.93 -1.65
N ASN A 17 4.98 9.06 -2.37
CA ASN A 17 3.74 8.37 -2.01
C ASN A 17 3.83 6.87 -2.38
N TYR A 18 2.78 6.11 -2.10
CA TYR A 18 2.72 4.66 -2.37
C TYR A 18 2.77 4.30 -3.86
N CYS A 19 2.63 5.27 -4.78
CA CYS A 19 2.84 5.10 -6.22
C CYS A 19 4.28 5.42 -6.66
N LEU A 20 5.19 5.75 -5.74
CA LEU A 20 6.49 6.34 -6.04
C LEU A 20 6.40 7.64 -6.84
N TRP A 21 5.36 8.45 -6.60
CA TRP A 21 5.31 9.84 -7.07
C TRP A 21 5.93 10.75 -6.02
N GLU A 22 6.85 11.58 -6.46
CA GLU A 22 7.57 12.51 -5.59
C GLU A 22 6.64 13.58 -5.02
N TYR A 23 6.87 13.96 -3.77
CA TYR A 23 6.20 15.08 -3.14
C TYR A 23 7.17 15.90 -2.29
N GLU A 24 6.81 17.16 -2.04
CA GLU A 24 7.53 18.01 -1.10
C GLU A 24 6.96 17.85 0.32
N PRO A 25 7.80 17.56 1.33
CA PRO A 25 7.31 17.42 2.70
C PRO A 25 6.70 18.75 3.20
N PRO A 26 5.56 18.73 3.92
CA PRO A 26 4.87 19.94 4.36
C PRO A 26 5.65 20.77 5.39
N VAL A 27 6.66 20.18 6.04
CA VAL A 27 7.53 20.83 7.03
C VAL A 27 8.97 20.29 6.89
N PRO A 28 10.00 20.96 7.44
CA PRO A 28 11.38 20.50 7.36
C PRO A 28 11.54 19.05 7.85
N ALA A 29 12.15 18.23 7.00
CA ALA A 29 12.24 16.80 7.22
C ALA A 29 13.54 16.36 7.90
N ALA A 30 14.66 17.07 7.74
CA ALA A 30 15.98 16.60 8.20
C ALA A 30 15.99 16.25 9.70
N GLY A 31 16.51 15.05 10.03
CA GLY A 31 16.58 14.56 11.41
C GLY A 31 15.26 14.04 11.98
N LYS A 32 14.18 13.99 11.19
CA LYS A 32 12.91 13.34 11.55
C LYS A 32 12.93 11.85 11.16
N LEU A 33 11.86 11.11 11.46
CA LEU A 33 11.80 9.66 11.25
C LEU A 33 11.38 9.29 9.83
N ARG A 34 12.08 8.34 9.23
CA ARG A 34 11.63 7.73 7.96
C ARG A 34 10.36 6.90 8.14
N SER A 35 9.55 6.77 7.07
CA SER A 35 8.31 6.00 7.10
C SER A 35 8.52 4.52 7.45
N VAL A 36 9.67 3.93 7.09
CA VAL A 36 10.06 2.54 7.43
C VAL A 36 9.96 2.22 8.93
N ASN A 37 10.06 3.22 9.82
CA ASN A 37 9.89 2.99 11.25
C ASN A 37 8.46 2.52 11.60
N LEU A 38 7.45 2.89 10.82
CA LEU A 38 6.08 2.39 10.98
C LEU A 38 5.98 0.91 10.59
N LEU A 39 6.70 0.51 9.55
CA LEU A 39 6.80 -0.89 9.13
C LEU A 39 7.49 -1.73 10.22
N LYS A 40 8.68 -1.30 10.67
CA LYS A 40 9.41 -2.01 11.74
C LYS A 40 8.64 -2.06 13.05
N ASN A 41 7.96 -0.97 13.43
CA ASN A 41 7.07 -0.98 14.59
C ASN A 41 5.92 -1.98 14.43
N SER A 42 5.41 -2.17 13.21
CA SER A 42 4.40 -3.19 12.97
C SER A 42 4.92 -4.62 13.10
N PHE A 43 6.19 -4.88 12.76
CA PHE A 43 6.83 -6.17 13.02
C PHE A 43 6.90 -6.45 14.52
N ASP A 44 7.43 -5.49 15.31
CA ASP A 44 7.53 -5.60 16.76
C ASP A 44 6.16 -5.83 17.43
N VAL A 45 5.14 -5.04 17.07
CA VAL A 45 3.81 -5.12 17.69
C VAL A 45 3.07 -6.40 17.34
N LEU A 46 3.27 -6.92 16.12
CA LEU A 46 2.63 -8.14 15.65
C LEU A 46 3.46 -9.41 15.92
N GLY A 47 4.65 -9.26 16.50
CA GLY A 47 5.53 -10.38 16.84
C GLY A 47 6.11 -11.09 15.63
N ALA A 48 6.42 -10.34 14.57
CA ALA A 48 6.99 -10.90 13.35
C ALA A 48 8.42 -11.40 13.58
N ASP A 49 8.84 -12.39 12.80
CA ASP A 49 10.17 -12.98 12.92
C ASP A 49 11.28 -11.98 12.50
N GLY A 50 12.49 -12.14 13.04
CA GLY A 50 13.66 -11.36 12.64
C GLY A 50 13.92 -11.39 11.13
N ALA A 51 13.54 -12.48 10.45
CA ALA A 51 13.61 -12.60 9.00
C ALA A 51 12.86 -11.48 8.24
N MET A 52 11.79 -10.92 8.82
CA MET A 52 11.07 -9.77 8.23
C MET A 52 11.92 -8.51 8.18
N HIS A 53 12.72 -8.26 9.23
CA HIS A 53 13.67 -7.15 9.24
C HIS A 53 14.82 -7.39 8.26
N GLU A 54 15.35 -8.60 8.21
CA GLU A 54 16.44 -8.96 7.29
C GLU A 54 16.01 -8.84 5.82
N LEU A 55 14.75 -9.14 5.51
CA LEU A 55 14.20 -8.98 4.17
C LEU A 55 14.21 -7.50 3.70
N VAL A 56 13.94 -6.55 4.61
CA VAL A 56 14.03 -5.11 4.30
C VAL A 56 15.45 -4.75 3.86
N ASP A 57 16.47 -5.27 4.55
CA ASP A 57 17.87 -5.04 4.22
C ASP A 57 18.28 -5.73 2.90
N ASP A 58 17.82 -6.96 2.68
CA ASP A 58 18.04 -7.69 1.42
C ASP A 58 17.47 -6.93 0.22
N LEU A 59 16.24 -6.42 0.34
CA LEU A 59 15.58 -5.64 -0.71
C LEU A 59 16.27 -4.30 -0.95
N ARG A 60 16.70 -3.58 0.10
CA ARG A 60 17.48 -2.34 -0.06
C ARG A 60 18.80 -2.57 -0.78
N ARG A 61 19.52 -3.65 -0.45
CA ARG A 61 20.78 -4.01 -1.13
C ARG A 61 20.56 -4.43 -2.59
N GLY A 62 19.52 -5.21 -2.85
CA GLY A 62 19.30 -5.82 -4.17
C GLY A 62 18.54 -4.94 -5.16
N ILE A 63 17.59 -4.14 -4.66
CA ILE A 63 16.68 -3.31 -5.47
C ILE A 63 17.04 -1.82 -5.37
N GLY A 64 17.64 -1.40 -4.26
CA GLY A 64 18.05 -0.02 -3.99
C GLY A 64 17.14 0.67 -2.98
N PRO A 65 17.64 1.70 -2.28
CA PRO A 65 16.85 2.47 -1.30
C PRO A 65 15.70 3.25 -1.98
N GLY A 66 14.56 3.36 -1.30
CA GLY A 66 13.38 4.08 -1.78
C GLY A 66 12.62 3.37 -2.91
N ASN A 67 13.04 2.18 -3.33
CA ASN A 67 12.47 1.45 -4.46
C ASN A 67 11.46 0.37 -4.07
N THR A 68 11.22 0.17 -2.76
CA THR A 68 10.22 -0.78 -2.26
C THR A 68 9.14 -0.01 -1.52
N VAL A 69 7.90 -0.12 -1.98
CA VAL A 69 6.73 0.33 -1.24
C VAL A 69 6.27 -0.83 -0.37
N TRP A 70 5.80 -0.53 0.83
CA TRP A 70 5.24 -1.51 1.76
C TRP A 70 3.83 -1.09 2.17
N GLY A 71 3.02 -2.09 2.53
CA GLY A 71 1.69 -1.90 3.08
C GLY A 71 1.47 -2.79 4.29
N VAL A 72 0.90 -2.21 5.35
CA VAL A 72 0.41 -2.97 6.52
C VAL A 72 -1.11 -3.06 6.38
N LYS A 73 -1.59 -4.27 6.11
CA LYS A 73 -3.01 -4.56 5.84
C LYS A 73 -3.66 -5.17 7.07
N LYS A 74 -4.90 -4.79 7.36
CA LYS A 74 -5.77 -5.37 8.38
C LYS A 74 -7.01 -5.98 7.73
N VAL A 75 -7.30 -7.26 7.99
CA VAL A 75 -8.49 -8.00 7.53
C VAL A 75 -9.12 -8.68 8.75
N GLY A 76 -10.29 -8.18 9.18
CA GLY A 76 -10.84 -8.59 10.49
C GLY A 76 -9.83 -8.29 11.61
N ASP A 77 -9.47 -9.31 12.37
CA ASP A 77 -8.44 -9.23 13.44
C ASP A 77 -7.04 -9.60 12.97
N PHE A 78 -6.89 -10.07 11.73
CA PHE A 78 -5.61 -10.43 11.16
C PHE A 78 -4.93 -9.21 10.54
N MET A 79 -3.61 -9.16 10.67
CA MET A 79 -2.78 -8.18 10.00
C MET A 79 -1.65 -8.87 9.24
N GLY A 80 -1.21 -8.28 8.14
CA GLY A 80 -0.13 -8.81 7.31
C GLY A 80 0.50 -7.72 6.45
N TRP A 81 1.56 -8.10 5.74
CA TRP A 81 2.39 -7.17 4.97
C TRP A 81 2.34 -7.49 3.49
N GLU A 82 2.40 -6.45 2.67
CA GLU A 82 2.60 -6.57 1.23
C GLU A 82 3.70 -5.63 0.78
N TYR A 83 4.56 -6.08 -0.11
CA TYR A 83 5.57 -5.24 -0.76
C TYR A 83 5.23 -5.03 -2.23
N TYR A 84 5.40 -3.80 -2.70
CA TYR A 84 5.11 -3.37 -4.05
C TYR A 84 6.37 -2.78 -4.69
N PHE A 85 6.53 -3.07 -5.98
CA PHE A 85 7.69 -2.68 -6.76
C PHE A 85 7.21 -2.00 -8.04
N TYR A 86 7.44 -0.69 -8.13
CA TYR A 86 7.05 0.11 -9.29
C TYR A 86 8.23 0.25 -10.25
N ASP A 87 7.95 0.18 -11.55
CA ASP A 87 8.86 0.60 -12.61
C ASP A 87 8.07 1.07 -13.84
N TYR A 88 7.91 2.39 -13.96
CA TYR A 88 7.12 3.02 -15.01
C TYR A 88 7.72 2.88 -16.42
N ARG A 89 8.95 2.34 -16.55
CA ARG A 89 9.57 1.98 -17.85
C ARG A 89 8.94 0.74 -18.50
N ARG A 90 8.10 0.00 -17.77
CA ARG A 90 7.33 -1.15 -18.28
C ARG A 90 8.24 -2.22 -18.89
N LEU A 91 8.27 -2.39 -20.21
CA LEU A 91 9.10 -3.40 -20.86
C LEU A 91 10.61 -3.14 -20.66
N GLU A 92 10.99 -1.89 -20.43
CA GLU A 92 12.38 -1.48 -20.18
C GLU A 92 12.70 -1.38 -18.67
N ARG A 93 11.88 -2.00 -17.82
CA ARG A 93 12.07 -1.98 -16.37
C ARG A 93 13.38 -2.64 -15.95
N GLU A 94 13.95 -2.11 -14.87
CA GLU A 94 15.09 -2.73 -14.17
C GLU A 94 14.65 -3.37 -12.85
N ARG A 95 13.53 -2.92 -12.28
CA ARG A 95 12.91 -3.48 -11.06
C ARG A 95 11.87 -4.52 -11.48
N SER A 96 12.32 -5.65 -12.01
CA SER A 96 11.45 -6.75 -12.45
C SER A 96 11.13 -7.74 -11.32
N LEU A 97 10.03 -8.48 -11.48
CA LEU A 97 9.66 -9.59 -10.61
C LEU A 97 10.80 -10.62 -10.54
N SER A 98 11.39 -11.00 -11.68
CA SER A 98 12.55 -11.89 -11.71
C SER A 98 13.72 -11.40 -10.84
N LYS A 99 14.00 -10.08 -10.86
CA LYS A 99 15.08 -9.50 -10.05
C LYS A 99 14.73 -9.58 -8.56
N VAL A 100 13.50 -9.22 -8.19
CA VAL A 100 13.03 -9.29 -6.79
C VAL A 100 13.05 -10.72 -6.26
N LEU A 101 12.53 -11.69 -7.04
CA LEU A 101 12.57 -13.10 -6.64
C LEU A 101 14.01 -13.60 -6.45
N LYS A 102 14.96 -13.16 -7.28
CA LYS A 102 16.38 -13.48 -7.11
C LYS A 102 16.95 -12.92 -5.79
N VAL A 103 16.55 -11.72 -5.39
CA VAL A 103 16.94 -11.11 -4.10
C VAL A 103 16.32 -11.86 -2.93
N MET A 104 15.06 -12.28 -3.05
CA MET A 104 14.34 -13.01 -2.01
C MET A 104 14.70 -14.51 -1.93
N ALA A 105 15.32 -15.07 -2.97
CA ALA A 105 15.63 -16.50 -3.10
C ALA A 105 16.38 -17.16 -1.92
N PRO A 106 17.26 -16.46 -1.16
CA PRO A 106 17.89 -17.05 0.02
C PRO A 106 16.90 -17.48 1.12
N ARG A 107 15.69 -16.91 1.12
CA ARG A 107 14.65 -17.13 2.14
C ARG A 107 13.35 -17.67 1.56
N VAL A 108 13.07 -17.32 0.31
CA VAL A 108 11.78 -17.55 -0.32
C VAL A 108 11.92 -18.51 -1.49
N ARG A 109 11.15 -19.60 -1.43
CA ARG A 109 10.91 -20.47 -2.57
C ARG A 109 9.73 -19.95 -3.37
N ALA A 110 9.95 -19.58 -4.63
CA ALA A 110 8.89 -19.17 -5.54
C ALA A 110 8.41 -20.32 -6.44
N ARG A 111 7.09 -20.47 -6.58
CA ARG A 111 6.45 -21.36 -7.56
C ARG A 111 5.99 -20.64 -8.82
N ILE A 112 5.89 -19.33 -8.76
CA ILE A 112 5.57 -18.48 -9.90
C ILE A 112 6.74 -18.42 -10.88
N ALA A 113 6.43 -18.46 -12.18
CA ALA A 113 7.40 -18.25 -13.26
C ALA A 113 7.17 -16.87 -13.90
N PRO A 114 8.00 -15.86 -13.61
CA PRO A 114 7.78 -14.51 -14.13
C PRO A 114 7.75 -14.47 -15.66
N ASN A 115 6.77 -13.78 -16.24
CA ASN A 115 6.77 -13.47 -17.68
C ASN A 115 7.15 -12.01 -17.90
N GLU A 116 8.43 -11.78 -18.16
CA GLU A 116 8.95 -10.42 -18.30
C GLU A 116 8.59 -9.72 -19.63
N ASN A 117 7.89 -10.40 -20.53
CA ASN A 117 7.36 -9.78 -21.75
C ASN A 117 6.03 -9.04 -21.53
N ILE A 118 5.46 -9.11 -20.32
CA ILE A 118 4.25 -8.38 -19.96
C ILE A 118 4.62 -6.91 -19.64
N PRO A 119 3.92 -5.91 -20.17
CA PRO A 119 4.25 -4.49 -19.97
C PRO A 119 3.72 -3.94 -18.63
N TYR A 120 3.91 -4.69 -17.55
CA TYR A 120 3.53 -4.26 -16.21
C TYR A 120 4.42 -3.12 -15.74
N PHE A 121 3.82 -2.18 -15.00
CA PHE A 121 4.52 -1.06 -14.39
C PHE A 121 4.67 -1.23 -12.87
N MET A 122 3.98 -2.21 -12.28
CA MET A 122 4.10 -2.55 -10.87
C MET A 122 3.75 -4.01 -10.64
N PHE A 123 4.31 -4.60 -9.59
CA PHE A 123 3.81 -5.84 -9.03
C PHE A 123 3.90 -5.82 -7.51
N SER A 124 3.15 -6.71 -6.85
CA SER A 124 3.18 -6.86 -5.41
C SER A 124 3.15 -8.30 -4.94
N LEU A 125 3.70 -8.52 -3.74
CA LEU A 125 3.88 -9.82 -3.10
C LEU A 125 3.44 -9.73 -1.64
N ASP A 126 2.51 -10.60 -1.23
CA ASP A 126 2.14 -10.74 0.18
C ASP A 126 3.25 -11.50 0.95
N VAL A 127 3.70 -10.90 2.06
CA VAL A 127 4.82 -11.39 2.86
C VAL A 127 4.36 -11.65 4.30
N ASP A 128 4.76 -12.80 4.83
CA ASP A 128 4.54 -13.19 6.22
C ASP A 128 5.66 -14.12 6.71
N ASP A 129 5.64 -14.45 7.99
CA ASP A 129 6.64 -15.33 8.60
C ASP A 129 6.61 -16.75 8.01
N ALA A 130 5.43 -17.26 7.60
CA ALA A 130 5.33 -18.58 6.99
C ALA A 130 6.09 -18.64 5.65
N LEU A 131 6.07 -17.55 4.88
CA LEU A 131 6.83 -17.42 3.65
C LEU A 131 8.33 -17.39 3.90
N LEU A 132 8.77 -16.54 4.84
CA LEU A 132 10.20 -16.32 5.08
C LEU A 132 10.88 -17.48 5.82
N ASN A 133 10.11 -18.26 6.58
CA ASN A 133 10.58 -19.47 7.25
C ASN A 133 10.43 -20.74 6.39
N GLY A 134 10.00 -20.60 5.13
CA GLY A 134 9.84 -21.73 4.21
C GLY A 134 8.71 -22.70 4.56
N VAL A 135 7.76 -22.28 5.41
CA VAL A 135 6.55 -23.04 5.75
C VAL A 135 5.56 -23.03 4.57
N ARG A 136 5.50 -21.92 3.82
CA ARG A 136 4.79 -21.82 2.55
C ARG A 136 5.70 -21.28 1.44
N ASP A 137 5.36 -21.60 0.21
CA ASP A 137 6.02 -21.04 -0.96
C ASP A 137 5.35 -19.72 -1.39
N LEU A 138 6.06 -18.91 -2.19
CA LEU A 138 5.45 -17.80 -2.91
C LEU A 138 4.77 -18.34 -4.18
N ASP A 139 3.45 -18.42 -4.14
CA ASP A 139 2.60 -19.00 -5.17
C ASP A 139 1.75 -17.99 -5.95
N CYS A 140 1.72 -16.72 -5.51
CA CYS A 140 1.03 -15.63 -6.18
C CYS A 140 1.88 -14.36 -6.24
N ALA A 141 1.84 -13.67 -7.39
CA ALA A 141 2.23 -12.27 -7.53
C ALA A 141 1.09 -11.49 -8.17
N HIS A 142 0.81 -10.29 -7.67
CA HIS A 142 -0.18 -9.41 -8.28
C HIS A 142 0.50 -8.48 -9.28
N ILE A 143 0.14 -8.57 -10.56
CA ILE A 143 0.77 -7.87 -11.68
C ILE A 143 -0.12 -6.73 -12.16
N TYR A 144 0.42 -5.52 -12.26
CA TYR A 144 -0.32 -4.31 -12.60
C TYR A 144 0.13 -3.77 -13.95
N ILE A 145 -0.79 -3.82 -14.92
CA ILE A 145 -0.57 -3.25 -16.26
C ILE A 145 -1.33 -1.94 -16.41
N GLY A 146 -0.84 -1.07 -17.30
CA GLY A 146 -1.54 0.18 -17.59
C GLY A 146 -2.85 -0.09 -18.30
N ASN A 147 -3.85 0.73 -18.03
CA ASN A 147 -5.09 0.77 -18.78
C ASN A 147 -5.08 2.02 -19.70
N PRO A 148 -4.78 1.86 -21.01
CA PRO A 148 -4.78 2.98 -21.95
C PRO A 148 -6.15 3.67 -22.00
N GLY A 149 -6.18 5.00 -22.03
CA GLY A 149 -7.42 5.79 -22.16
C GLY A 149 -7.91 6.51 -20.90
N SER A 150 -7.11 6.57 -19.82
CA SER A 150 -7.36 7.42 -18.65
C SER A 150 -6.53 8.71 -18.69
N THR A 151 -7.03 9.79 -18.09
CA THR A 151 -6.41 11.13 -18.08
C THR A 151 -5.33 11.34 -17.03
N VAL A 152 -5.34 10.59 -15.92
CA VAL A 152 -4.34 10.69 -14.83
C VAL A 152 -3.49 9.43 -14.76
N SER A 153 -4.12 8.31 -14.37
CA SER A 153 -3.54 6.97 -14.40
C SER A 153 -4.66 5.95 -14.18
N SER A 154 -4.55 4.78 -14.80
CA SER A 154 -5.40 3.65 -14.45
C SER A 154 -4.64 2.33 -14.62
N GLY A 155 -4.97 1.37 -13.76
CA GLY A 155 -4.27 0.09 -13.66
C GLY A 155 -5.23 -1.09 -13.69
N ILE A 156 -4.79 -2.19 -14.30
CA ILE A 156 -5.48 -3.47 -14.26
C ILE A 156 -4.59 -4.46 -13.52
N CYS A 157 -5.13 -5.09 -12.49
CA CYS A 157 -4.42 -6.06 -11.67
C CYS A 157 -4.82 -7.49 -12.06
N TYR A 158 -3.80 -8.32 -12.24
CA TYR A 158 -3.93 -9.75 -12.47
C TYR A 158 -3.17 -10.50 -11.39
N ALA A 159 -3.81 -11.49 -10.76
CA ALA A 159 -3.08 -12.48 -9.98
C ALA A 159 -2.37 -13.45 -10.94
N GLN A 160 -1.06 -13.58 -10.78
CA GLN A 160 -0.23 -14.55 -11.44
C GLN A 160 0.06 -15.72 -10.51
N THR A 161 -0.38 -16.92 -10.89
CA THR A 161 -0.05 -18.18 -10.22
C THR A 161 0.62 -19.16 -11.20
N ASP A 162 0.88 -20.39 -10.78
CA ASP A 162 1.31 -21.48 -11.66
C ASP A 162 0.21 -21.94 -12.63
N GLU A 163 -1.07 -21.70 -12.30
CA GLU A 163 -2.22 -21.99 -13.16
C GLU A 163 -2.43 -20.92 -14.26
N GLY A 164 -1.86 -19.73 -14.10
CA GLY A 164 -1.90 -18.65 -15.08
C GLY A 164 -2.29 -17.29 -14.50
N MET A 165 -2.89 -16.45 -15.35
CA MET A 165 -3.29 -15.08 -15.01
C MET A 165 -4.79 -14.97 -14.78
N LYS A 166 -5.20 -14.40 -13.65
CA LYS A 166 -6.60 -14.11 -13.32
C LYS A 166 -6.80 -12.62 -13.10
N LEU A 167 -7.70 -12.00 -13.86
CA LEU A 167 -8.10 -10.61 -13.66
C LEU A 167 -8.73 -10.43 -12.27
N GLU A 168 -8.23 -9.49 -11.48
CA GLU A 168 -8.74 -9.23 -10.13
C GLU A 168 -9.43 -7.88 -10.00
N ASN A 169 -8.72 -6.80 -10.36
CA ASN A 169 -9.11 -5.45 -9.97
C ASN A 169 -8.84 -4.41 -11.08
N PHE A 170 -9.64 -3.36 -11.08
CA PHE A 170 -9.42 -2.14 -11.87
C PHE A 170 -9.20 -0.95 -10.94
N TYR A 171 -8.20 -0.13 -11.22
CA TYR A 171 -7.81 1.04 -10.42
C TYR A 171 -7.92 2.32 -11.25
N PHE A 172 -8.53 3.35 -10.66
CA PHE A 172 -8.75 4.66 -11.27
C PHE A 172 -8.23 5.73 -10.32
N PHE A 173 -7.32 6.57 -10.80
CA PHE A 173 -6.70 7.63 -10.00
C PHE A 173 -7.25 8.98 -10.39
N PHE A 174 -7.48 9.83 -9.39
CA PHE A 174 -8.07 11.14 -9.53
C PHE A 174 -7.35 12.17 -8.66
N HIS A 175 -7.29 13.41 -9.14
CA HIS A 175 -6.90 14.57 -8.35
C HIS A 175 -8.15 15.18 -7.71
N PRO A 176 -8.32 15.09 -6.37
CA PRO A 176 -9.52 15.62 -5.71
C PRO A 176 -9.64 17.15 -5.80
N ALA A 177 -8.57 17.87 -6.16
CA ALA A 177 -8.60 19.32 -6.35
C ALA A 177 -9.56 19.76 -7.47
N ASP A 178 -9.70 18.95 -8.53
CA ASP A 178 -10.45 19.30 -9.74
C ASP A 178 -11.33 18.16 -10.29
N GLN A 179 -11.31 16.96 -9.70
CA GLN A 179 -12.06 15.79 -10.20
C GLN A 179 -13.05 15.18 -9.20
N MET A 180 -13.58 15.97 -8.25
CA MET A 180 -14.51 15.43 -7.25
C MET A 180 -15.81 14.87 -7.83
N ASP A 181 -16.32 15.46 -8.91
CA ASP A 181 -17.54 14.96 -9.57
C ASP A 181 -17.30 13.58 -10.21
N GLU A 182 -16.13 13.36 -10.82
CA GLU A 182 -15.73 12.05 -11.35
C GLU A 182 -15.49 11.02 -10.24
N ILE A 183 -14.89 11.44 -9.12
CA ILE A 183 -14.68 10.59 -7.94
C ILE A 183 -16.03 10.13 -7.38
N ASP A 184 -16.96 11.07 -7.19
CA ASP A 184 -18.33 10.78 -6.73
C ASP A 184 -19.03 9.81 -7.70
N ALA A 185 -18.99 10.10 -9.00
CA ALA A 185 -19.56 9.24 -10.01
C ALA A 185 -18.94 7.83 -9.99
N LYS A 186 -17.61 7.73 -9.79
CA LYS A 186 -16.91 6.44 -9.76
C LYS A 186 -17.24 5.62 -8.52
N VAL A 187 -17.40 6.26 -7.35
CA VAL A 187 -17.81 5.61 -6.10
C VAL A 187 -19.25 5.08 -6.22
N LEU A 188 -20.15 5.89 -6.80
CA LEU A 188 -21.55 5.49 -7.00
C LEU A 188 -21.74 4.48 -8.14
N CYS A 189 -20.80 4.44 -9.09
CA CYS A 189 -20.72 3.39 -10.12
C CYS A 189 -20.11 2.10 -9.53
N SER A 190 -20.92 1.45 -8.69
CA SER A 190 -20.55 0.29 -7.89
C SER A 190 -21.60 -0.82 -8.02
N THR A 191 -21.15 -2.07 -8.06
CA THR A 191 -22.01 -3.25 -7.90
C THR A 191 -22.09 -3.71 -6.43
N GLN A 192 -21.35 -3.06 -5.54
CA GLN A 192 -21.12 -3.49 -4.15
C GLN A 192 -21.87 -2.62 -3.14
N ILE A 193 -22.31 -1.42 -3.55
CA ILE A 193 -23.11 -0.52 -2.72
C ILE A 193 -24.35 -0.02 -3.45
N ASP A 194 -25.40 0.26 -2.69
CA ASP A 194 -26.57 1.02 -3.16
C ASP A 194 -26.42 2.48 -2.70
N GLY A 195 -26.15 3.38 -3.64
CA GLY A 195 -25.97 4.81 -3.36
C GLY A 195 -27.19 5.54 -2.81
N THR A 196 -28.38 4.91 -2.86
CA THR A 196 -29.59 5.46 -2.21
C THR A 196 -29.64 5.15 -0.71
N LYS A 197 -28.87 4.15 -0.26
CA LYS A 197 -28.82 3.70 1.14
C LYS A 197 -27.52 4.08 1.84
N ILE A 198 -26.41 4.00 1.11
CA ILE A 198 -25.08 4.34 1.60
C ILE A 198 -24.76 5.77 1.14
N PRO A 199 -24.70 6.74 2.06
CA PRO A 199 -24.34 8.11 1.70
C PRO A 199 -22.89 8.14 1.21
N ARG A 200 -22.60 8.97 0.20
CA ARG A 200 -21.25 9.09 -0.38
C ARG A 200 -20.16 9.31 0.68
N ASP A 201 -20.46 10.13 1.70
CA ASP A 201 -19.53 10.53 2.75
C ASP A 201 -19.17 9.36 3.69
N ALA A 202 -19.89 8.22 3.61
CA ALA A 202 -19.47 6.99 4.28
C ALA A 202 -18.23 6.37 3.62
N VAL A 203 -18.08 6.53 2.30
CA VAL A 203 -16.92 6.09 1.51
C VAL A 203 -15.90 7.23 1.38
N LEU A 204 -16.33 8.37 0.85
CA LEU A 204 -15.54 9.60 0.70
C LEU A 204 -15.51 10.37 2.01
N ARG A 205 -14.90 9.75 3.03
CA ARG A 205 -14.80 10.28 4.39
C ARG A 205 -14.34 11.74 4.37
N PRO A 206 -15.12 12.68 4.93
CA PRO A 206 -14.74 14.10 4.96
C PRO A 206 -13.38 14.35 5.63
N GLU A 207 -13.02 13.52 6.62
CA GLU A 207 -11.74 13.61 7.32
C GLU A 207 -10.53 13.21 6.45
N LEU A 208 -10.74 12.45 5.37
CA LEU A 208 -9.65 11.91 4.54
C LEU A 208 -9.57 12.52 3.13
N ARG A 209 -10.65 13.12 2.63
CA ARG A 209 -10.75 13.56 1.23
C ARG A 209 -9.88 14.77 0.88
N ASP A 210 -9.44 15.54 1.87
CA ASP A 210 -8.41 16.57 1.68
C ASP A 210 -7.04 15.87 1.62
N CYS A 211 -6.64 15.51 0.41
CA CYS A 211 -5.47 14.69 0.11
C CYS A 211 -4.98 14.97 -1.32
N SER A 212 -3.81 14.45 -1.68
CA SER A 212 -3.20 14.70 -3.00
C SER A 212 -3.81 13.85 -4.12
N THR A 213 -4.25 12.63 -3.82
CA THR A 213 -4.78 11.70 -4.83
C THR A 213 -5.79 10.75 -4.20
N ILE A 214 -6.91 10.54 -4.88
CA ILE A 214 -7.88 9.49 -4.55
C ILE A 214 -7.79 8.40 -5.60
N CYS A 215 -7.64 7.15 -5.16
CA CYS A 215 -7.75 5.99 -6.03
C CYS A 215 -9.01 5.20 -5.68
N CYS A 216 -9.87 4.99 -6.67
CA CYS A 216 -11.02 4.10 -6.55
C CYS A 216 -10.72 2.80 -7.28
N ALA A 217 -10.98 1.66 -6.65
CA ALA A 217 -10.79 0.36 -7.27
C ALA A 217 -12.06 -0.49 -7.25
N ASN A 218 -12.35 -1.15 -8.37
CA ASN A 218 -13.35 -2.21 -8.41
C ASN A 218 -12.65 -3.55 -8.23
N LYS A 219 -13.13 -4.37 -7.28
CA LYS A 219 -12.65 -5.72 -7.02
C LYS A 219 -13.76 -6.74 -7.22
N GLN A 220 -13.42 -8.02 -7.22
CA GLN A 220 -14.39 -9.10 -7.49
C GLN A 220 -15.56 -9.15 -6.47
N HIS A 221 -15.29 -8.83 -5.20
CA HIS A 221 -16.25 -9.03 -4.10
C HIS A 221 -16.42 -7.80 -3.19
N SER A 222 -15.81 -6.68 -3.56
CA SER A 222 -15.84 -5.41 -2.84
C SER A 222 -15.35 -4.30 -3.77
N ASP A 223 -15.57 -3.05 -3.38
CA ASP A 223 -14.82 -1.94 -3.95
C ASP A 223 -13.75 -1.50 -2.95
N CYS A 224 -12.88 -0.59 -3.36
CA CYS A 224 -11.85 -0.02 -2.50
C CYS A 224 -11.65 1.45 -2.82
N ILE A 225 -11.31 2.21 -1.79
CA ILE A 225 -10.90 3.59 -1.91
C ILE A 225 -9.58 3.81 -1.17
N TYR A 226 -8.68 4.57 -1.79
CA TYR A 226 -7.42 5.01 -1.22
C TYR A 226 -7.37 6.53 -1.19
N PHE A 227 -6.81 7.06 -0.11
CA PHE A 227 -6.50 8.47 0.09
C PHE A 227 -4.98 8.59 0.24
N SER A 228 -4.37 9.31 -0.68
CA SER A 228 -2.91 9.46 -0.76
C SER A 228 -2.51 10.89 -0.50
N GLY A 229 -1.44 11.07 0.26
CA GLY A 229 -0.98 12.41 0.62
C GLY A 229 -1.74 13.03 1.79
N ILE A 230 -2.27 12.23 2.73
CA ILE A 230 -2.95 12.75 3.92
C ILE A 230 -1.95 13.18 5.00
N THR A 231 -2.35 14.11 5.86
CA THR A 231 -1.55 14.57 7.02
C THR A 231 -1.51 13.53 8.15
N ILE A 232 -0.61 13.75 9.12
CA ILE A 232 -0.51 12.89 10.31
C ILE A 232 -1.79 12.87 11.17
N ASP A 233 -2.51 13.99 11.26
CA ASP A 233 -3.79 14.07 11.98
C ASP A 233 -4.84 13.17 11.34
N GLN A 234 -4.93 13.20 10.01
CA GLN A 234 -5.82 12.34 9.23
C GLN A 234 -5.40 10.87 9.32
N PHE A 235 -4.10 10.59 9.35
CA PHE A 235 -3.59 9.24 9.53
C PHE A 235 -3.95 8.67 10.91
N LEU A 236 -3.76 9.45 11.99
CA LEU A 236 -4.20 9.08 13.34
C LEU A 236 -5.72 8.87 13.42
N PHE A 237 -6.51 9.72 12.76
CA PHE A 237 -7.94 9.50 12.61
C PHE A 237 -8.24 8.15 11.95
N PHE A 238 -7.58 7.84 10.83
CA PHE A 238 -7.77 6.58 10.10
C PHE A 238 -7.45 5.36 10.98
N LEU A 239 -6.31 5.35 11.66
CA LEU A 239 -5.90 4.24 12.51
C LEU A 239 -6.91 3.97 13.63
N ARG A 240 -7.41 5.04 14.28
CA ARG A 240 -8.42 4.94 15.34
C ARG A 240 -9.77 4.48 14.80
N TRP A 241 -10.20 5.03 13.66
CA TRP A 241 -11.46 4.67 13.01
C TRP A 241 -11.48 3.18 12.60
N MET A 242 -10.38 2.70 12.03
CA MET A 242 -10.20 1.29 11.61
C MET A 242 -9.83 0.35 12.76
N ARG A 243 -9.69 0.88 13.99
CA ARG A 243 -9.34 0.14 15.19
C ARG A 243 -8.05 -0.67 15.03
N TYR A 244 -7.00 -0.03 14.52
CA TYR A 244 -5.66 -0.61 14.55
C TYR A 244 -5.21 -0.85 16.00
N PRO A 245 -4.35 -1.86 16.25
CA PRO A 245 -3.80 -2.13 17.58
C PRO A 245 -3.31 -0.89 18.31
N ALA A 246 -3.70 -0.72 19.58
CA ALA A 246 -3.35 0.46 20.37
C ALA A 246 -1.83 0.76 20.40
N PRO A 247 -0.91 -0.23 20.46
CA PRO A 247 0.53 0.05 20.38
C PRO A 247 0.99 0.66 19.05
N LEU A 248 0.31 0.35 17.92
CA LEU A 248 0.61 0.99 16.64
C LEU A 248 0.18 2.45 16.64
N VAL A 249 -1.01 2.75 17.19
CA VAL A 249 -1.52 4.12 17.31
C VAL A 249 -0.62 4.94 18.24
N ALA A 250 -0.29 4.39 19.41
CA ALA A 250 0.55 5.05 20.40
C ALA A 250 1.94 5.42 19.85
N PHE A 251 2.55 4.55 19.03
CA PHE A 251 3.82 4.89 18.38
C PHE A 251 3.72 6.14 17.51
N VAL A 252 2.65 6.28 16.71
CA VAL A 252 2.45 7.47 15.86
C VAL A 252 2.21 8.71 16.71
N GLU A 253 1.44 8.59 17.80
CA GLU A 253 1.19 9.69 18.74
C GLU A 253 2.48 10.15 19.44
N GLU A 254 3.29 9.22 19.93
CA GLU A 254 4.57 9.50 20.61
C GLU A 254 5.59 10.14 19.66
N GLN A 255 5.60 9.71 18.39
CA GLN A 255 6.53 10.20 17.37
C GLN A 255 5.95 11.32 16.50
N TYR A 256 4.83 11.94 16.91
CA TYR A 256 4.07 12.88 16.09
C TYR A 256 4.94 13.93 15.38
N PHE A 257 5.70 14.73 16.12
CA PHE A 257 6.54 15.81 15.57
C PHE A 257 7.76 15.31 14.79
N ARG A 258 8.02 14.01 14.81
CA ARG A 258 9.07 13.35 14.05
C ARG A 258 8.49 12.64 12.82
N LEU A 259 7.17 12.62 12.64
CA LEU A 259 6.49 11.99 11.50
C LEU A 259 5.61 12.98 10.73
N ASP A 260 5.31 14.16 11.28
CA ASP A 260 4.51 15.25 10.68
C ASP A 260 5.05 15.84 9.36
N HIS A 261 6.30 15.55 8.99
CA HIS A 261 6.87 15.86 7.68
C HIS A 261 6.53 14.83 6.60
N LEU A 262 5.98 13.68 6.96
CA LEU A 262 5.50 12.70 6.01
C LEU A 262 4.07 13.02 5.62
N LEU A 263 3.75 12.74 4.36
CA LEU A 263 2.38 12.48 3.96
C LEU A 263 2.14 10.97 3.93
N PHE A 264 0.93 10.57 4.33
CA PHE A 264 0.56 9.18 4.50
C PHE A 264 -0.41 8.75 3.41
N ASP A 265 -0.42 7.44 3.16
CA ASP A 265 -1.33 6.82 2.21
C ASP A 265 -2.11 5.73 2.94
N VAL A 266 -3.42 5.75 2.79
CA VAL A 266 -4.33 4.80 3.43
C VAL A 266 -5.39 4.33 2.46
N GLY A 267 -5.98 3.16 2.69
CA GLY A 267 -7.10 2.70 1.91
C GLY A 267 -7.91 1.64 2.61
N PHE A 268 -9.13 1.41 2.13
CA PHE A 268 -9.99 0.37 2.67
C PHE A 268 -10.93 -0.22 1.63
N ASP A 269 -11.15 -1.53 1.77
CA ASP A 269 -12.10 -2.29 0.97
C ASP A 269 -13.46 -2.26 1.65
N TYR A 270 -14.50 -2.04 0.87
CA TYR A 270 -15.86 -1.92 1.38
C TYR A 270 -16.89 -2.58 0.48
N ARG A 271 -18.01 -2.96 1.09
CA ARG A 271 -19.25 -3.33 0.41
C ARG A 271 -20.43 -3.02 1.31
N MET A 272 -21.64 -3.11 0.77
CA MET A 272 -22.85 -3.01 1.57
C MET A 272 -23.20 -4.37 2.17
N GLU A 273 -23.45 -4.40 3.48
CA GLU A 273 -24.00 -5.55 4.20
C GLU A 273 -25.15 -5.06 5.08
N ASN A 274 -26.34 -5.64 4.95
CA ASN A 274 -27.53 -5.27 5.72
C ASN A 274 -27.80 -3.75 5.71
N ASP A 275 -27.76 -3.14 4.52
CA ASP A 275 -27.97 -1.70 4.30
C ASP A 275 -26.98 -0.79 5.02
N ARG A 276 -25.80 -1.30 5.38
CA ARG A 276 -24.70 -0.56 6.01
C ARG A 276 -23.41 -0.77 5.25
N LEU A 277 -22.51 0.22 5.31
CA LEU A 277 -21.16 0.08 4.79
C LEU A 277 -20.36 -0.84 5.72
N ALA A 278 -19.95 -1.99 5.21
CA ALA A 278 -19.01 -2.88 5.88
C ALA A 278 -17.61 -2.65 5.32
N VAL A 279 -16.66 -2.32 6.21
CA VAL A 279 -15.24 -2.26 5.87
C VAL A 279 -14.64 -3.64 6.11
N LEU A 280 -14.13 -4.26 5.04
CA LEU A 280 -13.64 -5.64 5.03
C LEU A 280 -12.13 -5.71 5.29
N LYS A 281 -11.41 -4.72 4.76
CA LYS A 281 -9.96 -4.62 4.80
C LYS A 281 -9.57 -3.16 4.88
N SER A 282 -8.49 -2.86 5.58
CA SER A 282 -7.86 -1.54 5.58
C SER A 282 -6.34 -1.68 5.45
N GLY A 283 -5.67 -0.63 5.03
CA GLY A 283 -4.22 -0.62 4.89
C GLY A 283 -3.65 0.78 5.00
N TYR A 284 -2.39 0.86 5.43
CA TYR A 284 -1.57 2.06 5.31
C TYR A 284 -0.21 1.70 4.71
N TYR A 285 0.40 2.67 4.03
CA TYR A 285 1.53 2.43 3.13
C TYR A 285 2.69 3.40 3.38
N GLY A 286 3.87 3.01 2.90
CA GLY A 286 5.07 3.86 2.85
C GLY A 286 6.13 3.20 1.98
N ASN A 287 7.37 3.67 2.06
CA ASN A 287 8.47 3.13 1.26
C ASN A 287 9.78 3.02 2.08
N PHE A 288 10.75 2.28 1.56
CA PHE A 288 12.08 2.15 2.13
C PHE A 288 13.17 1.84 1.10
#